data_AF-A0A7L4ZPP4-F1
#
_entry.id   AF-A0A7L4ZPP4-F1
#
_cell.length_a   1.000
_cell.length_b   1.000
_cell.length_c   1.000
_cell.angle_alpha   90.00
_cell.angle_beta   90.00
_cell.angle_gamma   90.00
#
_symmetry.space_group_name_H-M   'P 1'
#
loop_
_entity.id
_entity.type
_entity.pdbx_description
1 polymer ?
#
loop_
_entity_poly.entity_id
_entity_poly.type
_entity_poly.pdbx_seq_one_letter_code
_entity_poly.pdbx_strand_id
1 'polypeptide(L)'
;MEIGKYKTALVNKSKIDNIFGILLYSNSNPFLVKVIKDEDFWNSLHTNSGTKFPIFALKPKLGYYSLPNQNNHTLYHLIPIWKEPSENQELLKELGIPDTKKLPLLVICTEVNKTYLSCAYEIKGDSINSVFNSLNKFCKIINDTVEKFDEKNLKNNESLFREISKNFEYYVAWNELNKGYGMFKKIRSFFKLF
;
A
#
# COMPACT_ATOMS: atom_id res chain seq x y z
N MET A 1 3.05 -21.71 16.87
CA MET A 1 2.73 -20.95 15.65
C MET A 1 3.52 -19.65 15.73
N GLU A 2 4.68 -19.58 15.08
CA GLU A 2 5.55 -18.40 15.17
C GLU A 2 4.90 -17.23 14.43
N ILE A 3 4.42 -16.28 15.22
CA ILE A 3 4.04 -14.95 14.77
C ILE A 3 5.32 -14.32 14.20
N GLY A 4 5.32 -14.04 12.88
CA GLY A 4 6.49 -13.51 12.17
C GLY A 4 7.07 -12.29 12.87
N LYS A 5 8.40 -12.21 12.94
CA LYS A 5 9.14 -11.09 13.56
C LYS A 5 8.70 -9.76 12.94
N TYR A 6 7.85 -9.00 13.64
CA TYR A 6 7.47 -7.65 13.25
C TYR A 6 8.64 -6.70 13.51
N LYS A 7 9.07 -5.94 12.49
CA LYS A 7 10.01 -4.84 12.69
C LYS A 7 9.20 -3.62 13.09
N THR A 8 9.05 -3.38 14.40
CA THR A 8 8.42 -2.18 14.94
C THR A 8 9.47 -1.08 15.07
N ALA A 9 9.29 0.05 14.37
CA ALA A 9 9.96 1.28 14.79
C ALA A 9 9.38 1.68 16.16
N LEU A 10 10.24 2.11 17.09
CA LEU A 10 9.90 2.46 18.47
C LEU A 10 8.72 3.44 18.50
N VAL A 11 7.54 2.93 18.86
CA VAL A 11 6.33 3.73 19.07
C VAL A 11 6.50 4.44 20.41
N ASN A 12 6.86 5.73 20.37
CA ASN A 12 6.78 6.58 21.55
C ASN A 12 5.30 6.76 21.92
N LYS A 13 4.98 6.45 23.18
CA LYS A 13 3.63 6.38 23.75
C LYS A 13 2.92 7.74 23.90
N SER A 14 3.26 8.72 23.07
CA SER A 14 2.78 10.09 23.21
C SER A 14 2.33 10.67 21.86
N LYS A 15 1.00 10.79 21.73
CA LYS A 15 0.26 11.66 20.80
C LYS A 15 0.53 11.40 19.31
N ILE A 16 -0.11 10.35 18.77
CA ILE A 16 -1.08 10.33 17.65
C ILE A 16 -1.29 8.84 17.33
N ASP A 17 -2.29 8.23 17.99
CA ASP A 17 -2.46 6.77 18.01
C ASP A 17 -3.53 6.27 17.03
N ASN A 18 -4.01 7.11 16.10
CA ASN A 18 -5.26 6.80 15.43
C ASN A 18 -5.15 6.54 13.92
N ILE A 19 -4.03 6.85 13.27
CA ILE A 19 -3.80 6.56 11.84
C ILE A 19 -2.45 5.89 11.67
N PHE A 20 -2.41 4.76 10.97
CA PHE A 20 -1.19 3.99 10.75
C PHE A 20 -1.16 3.35 9.36
N GLY A 21 0.03 2.98 8.90
CA GLY A 21 0.26 2.33 7.63
C GLY A 21 0.59 0.85 7.82
N ILE A 22 0.04 -0.01 6.97
CA ILE A 22 0.45 -1.40 6.82
C ILE A 22 0.96 -1.61 5.39
N LEU A 23 2.23 -1.92 5.28
CA LEU A 23 2.89 -2.32 4.06
C LEU A 23 2.73 -3.84 3.88
N LEU A 24 1.80 -4.24 3.03
CA LEU A 24 1.62 -5.64 2.64
C LEU A 24 2.53 -5.96 1.46
N TYR A 25 3.39 -6.95 1.63
CA TYR A 25 4.34 -7.34 0.59
C TYR A 25 4.55 -8.85 0.51
N SER A 26 5.12 -9.28 -0.61
CA SER A 26 5.55 -10.67 -0.82
C SER A 26 7.01 -10.70 -1.29
N ASN A 27 7.58 -11.90 -1.36
CA ASN A 27 8.94 -12.07 -1.89
C ASN A 27 9.03 -11.86 -3.40
N SER A 28 7.91 -11.72 -4.13
CA SER A 28 7.94 -11.51 -5.58
C SER A 28 8.46 -10.13 -5.98
N ASN A 29 8.46 -9.15 -5.06
CA ASN A 29 9.04 -7.83 -5.29
C ASN A 29 10.37 -7.69 -4.50
N PRO A 30 11.52 -8.04 -5.10
CA PRO A 30 12.82 -8.01 -4.41
C PRO A 30 13.25 -6.59 -4.03
N PHE A 31 12.85 -5.58 -4.80
CA PHE A 31 13.20 -4.19 -4.53
C PHE A 31 12.55 -3.69 -3.25
N LEU A 32 11.26 -3.97 -3.06
CA LEU A 32 10.56 -3.63 -1.83
C LEU A 32 11.12 -4.38 -0.62
N VAL A 33 11.41 -5.67 -0.78
CA VAL A 33 12.04 -6.46 0.30
C VAL A 33 13.36 -5.84 0.73
N LYS A 34 14.18 -5.35 -0.22
CA LYS A 34 15.44 -4.67 0.09
C LYS A 34 15.19 -3.36 0.84
N VAL A 35 14.26 -2.51 0.39
CA VAL A 35 13.91 -1.25 1.05
C VAL A 35 13.41 -1.45 2.50
N ILE A 36 12.65 -2.52 2.76
CA ILE A 36 12.14 -2.81 4.11
C ILE A 36 13.23 -3.39 5.03
N LYS A 37 14.09 -4.27 4.50
CA LYS A 37 15.08 -4.99 5.32
C LYS A 37 16.29 -4.14 5.66
N ASP A 38 16.72 -3.32 4.72
CA ASP A 38 17.85 -2.42 4.84
C ASP A 38 17.52 -1.29 5.83
N GLU A 39 18.34 -1.15 6.86
CA GLU A 39 18.09 -0.21 7.96
C GLU A 39 18.23 1.24 7.54
N ASP A 40 19.11 1.55 6.59
CA ASP A 40 19.32 2.92 6.14
C ASP A 40 18.08 3.43 5.41
N PHE A 41 17.53 2.61 4.51
CA PHE A 41 16.28 2.93 3.83
C PHE A 41 15.11 3.02 4.81
N TRP A 42 14.99 2.07 5.74
CA TRP A 42 13.89 2.06 6.71
C TRP A 42 13.94 3.25 7.67
N ASN A 43 15.13 3.61 8.18
CA ASN A 43 15.33 4.76 9.06
C ASN A 43 15.04 6.07 8.32
N SER A 44 15.41 6.16 7.04
CA SER A 44 15.07 7.31 6.20
C SER A 44 13.56 7.46 6.02
N LEU A 45 12.83 6.36 5.78
CA LEU A 45 11.36 6.38 5.73
C LEU A 45 10.75 6.83 7.06
N HIS A 46 11.27 6.33 8.18
CA HIS A 46 10.81 6.71 9.52
C HIS A 46 11.04 8.21 9.81
N THR A 47 12.19 8.74 9.38
CA THR A 47 12.52 10.16 9.53
C THR A 47 11.51 11.03 8.75
N ASN A 48 11.11 10.58 7.56
CA ASN A 48 10.18 11.32 6.69
C ASN A 48 8.70 11.12 7.04
N SER A 49 8.32 9.98 7.63
CA SER A 49 6.96 9.76 8.15
C SER A 49 6.70 10.52 9.47
N GLY A 50 7.77 10.89 10.17
CA GLY A 50 7.70 11.51 11.48
C GLY A 50 7.22 10.55 12.57
N THR A 51 7.03 11.08 13.78
CA THR A 51 6.57 10.32 14.95
C THR A 51 5.05 10.10 14.98
N LYS A 52 4.32 10.75 14.06
CA LYS A 52 2.85 10.84 14.07
C LYS A 52 2.15 9.78 13.23
N PHE A 53 2.89 9.03 12.41
CA PHE A 53 2.34 8.00 11.53
C PHE A 53 3.23 6.76 11.52
N PRO A 54 2.91 5.74 12.33
CA PRO A 54 3.66 4.49 12.34
C PRO A 54 3.36 3.67 11.08
N ILE A 55 4.41 3.07 10.50
CA ILE A 55 4.30 2.15 9.37
C ILE A 55 4.77 0.77 9.82
N PHE A 56 3.91 -0.22 9.61
CA PHE A 56 4.18 -1.63 9.87
C PHE A 56 4.39 -2.35 8.54
N ALA A 57 5.28 -3.34 8.52
CA ALA A 57 5.46 -4.22 7.36
C ALA A 57 4.96 -5.62 7.67
N LEU A 58 4.05 -6.12 6.85
CA LEU A 58 3.40 -7.41 6.99
C LEU A 58 3.55 -8.23 5.71
N LYS A 59 3.87 -9.51 5.88
CA LYS A 59 4.06 -10.46 4.80
C LYS A 59 2.98 -11.53 4.84
N PRO A 60 1.81 -11.34 4.18
CA PRO A 60 0.81 -12.39 4.07
C PRO A 60 1.34 -13.58 3.25
N LYS A 61 0.70 -14.75 3.37
CA LYS A 61 0.99 -15.88 2.47
C LYS A 61 0.55 -15.50 1.06
N LEU A 62 1.37 -15.73 0.04
CA LEU A 62 0.94 -15.39 -1.32
C LEU A 62 -0.05 -16.45 -1.82
N GLY A 63 -1.19 -16.00 -2.38
CA GLY A 63 -2.07 -16.87 -3.13
C GLY A 63 -1.44 -17.39 -4.41
N TYR A 64 -2.16 -18.29 -5.09
CA TYR A 64 -1.68 -18.88 -6.33
C TYR A 64 -2.82 -19.10 -7.31
N TYR A 65 -2.49 -19.07 -8.61
CA TYR A 65 -3.42 -19.49 -9.64
C TYR A 65 -3.49 -21.00 -9.67
N SER A 66 -4.72 -21.52 -9.71
CA SER A 66 -4.98 -22.95 -9.92
C SER A 66 -6.05 -23.10 -10.99
N LEU A 67 -6.02 -24.23 -11.68
CA LEU A 67 -7.11 -24.58 -12.59
C LEU A 67 -8.35 -24.97 -11.78
N PRO A 68 -9.56 -24.68 -12.30
CA PRO A 68 -10.78 -25.18 -11.70
C PRO A 68 -10.74 -26.71 -11.65
N ASN A 69 -11.34 -27.31 -10.60
CA ASN A 69 -11.48 -28.75 -10.52
C ASN A 69 -12.29 -29.22 -11.75
N GLN A 70 -11.68 -30.07 -12.57
CA GLN A 70 -12.36 -30.69 -13.69
C GLN A 70 -13.31 -31.74 -13.15
N ASN A 71 -14.58 -31.39 -13.05
CA ASN A 71 -15.61 -32.41 -12.88
C ASN A 71 -15.73 -33.12 -14.24
N ASN A 72 -15.36 -34.40 -14.26
CA ASN A 72 -15.48 -35.27 -15.43
C ASN A 72 -16.82 -35.01 -16.12
N HIS A 73 -16.81 -34.78 -17.44
CA HIS A 73 -17.95 -34.53 -18.34
C HIS A 73 -18.26 -33.10 -18.77
N THR A 74 -17.49 -32.07 -18.38
CA THR A 74 -17.71 -30.73 -18.94
C THR A 74 -16.43 -30.05 -19.38
N LEU A 75 -16.37 -29.70 -20.67
CA LEU A 75 -15.35 -28.84 -21.30
C LEU A 75 -15.52 -27.38 -20.83
N TYR A 76 -15.53 -27.14 -19.52
CA TYR A 76 -15.58 -25.78 -19.00
C TYR A 76 -14.23 -25.09 -19.22
N HIS A 77 -14.33 -23.78 -19.50
CA HIS A 77 -13.22 -22.88 -19.76
C HIS A 77 -12.09 -23.04 -18.72
N LEU A 78 -10.88 -23.32 -19.18
CA LEU A 78 -9.65 -23.41 -18.39
C LEU A 78 -9.16 -22.02 -17.93
N ILE A 79 -10.05 -21.22 -17.34
CA ILE A 79 -9.70 -19.90 -16.82
C ILE A 79 -9.04 -20.11 -15.45
N PRO A 80 -7.77 -19.69 -15.25
CA PRO A 80 -7.11 -19.82 -13.96
C PRO A 80 -7.86 -19.05 -12.87
N ILE A 81 -8.11 -19.71 -11.74
CA ILE A 81 -8.76 -19.12 -10.58
C ILE A 81 -7.70 -18.86 -9.52
N TRP A 82 -7.67 -17.65 -8.98
CA TRP A 82 -6.82 -17.35 -7.84
C TRP A 82 -7.38 -17.96 -6.57
N LYS A 83 -6.55 -18.75 -5.90
CA LYS A 83 -6.83 -19.32 -4.59
C LYS A 83 -6.07 -18.52 -3.53
N GLU A 84 -6.83 -17.79 -2.73
CA GLU A 84 -6.32 -17.06 -1.58
C GLU A 84 -6.13 -18.04 -0.39
N PRO A 85 -4.97 -18.04 0.29
CA PRO A 85 -4.74 -18.89 1.44
C PRO A 85 -5.71 -18.55 2.59
N SER A 86 -6.25 -19.57 3.25
CA SER A 86 -7.21 -19.38 4.35
C SER A 86 -6.60 -18.59 5.52
N GLU A 87 -5.28 -18.68 5.72
CA GLU A 87 -4.60 -17.97 6.81
C GLU A 87 -4.60 -16.44 6.65
N ASN A 88 -4.87 -15.93 5.44
CA ASN A 88 -4.95 -14.48 5.22
C ASN A 88 -6.37 -13.93 5.39
N GLN A 89 -7.40 -14.79 5.44
CA GLN A 89 -8.79 -14.34 5.32
C GLN A 89 -9.19 -13.32 6.39
N GLU A 90 -8.78 -13.54 7.63
CA GLU A 90 -9.07 -12.63 8.75
C GLU A 90 -8.42 -11.26 8.52
N LEU A 91 -7.11 -11.24 8.29
CA LEU A 91 -6.35 -10.00 8.03
C LEU A 91 -6.90 -9.24 6.81
N LEU A 92 -7.12 -9.92 5.69
CA LEU A 92 -7.60 -9.28 4.47
C LEU A 92 -9.02 -8.71 4.64
N LYS A 93 -9.88 -9.43 5.37
CA LYS A 93 -11.24 -8.97 5.68
C LYS A 93 -11.22 -7.72 6.55
N GLU A 94 -10.40 -7.69 7.60
CA GLU A 94 -10.26 -6.51 8.46
C GLU A 94 -9.70 -5.30 7.72
N LEU A 95 -8.80 -5.53 6.76
CA LEU A 95 -8.22 -4.47 5.93
C LEU A 95 -9.09 -4.09 4.73
N GLY A 96 -10.23 -4.76 4.50
CA GLY A 96 -11.07 -4.51 3.33
C GLY A 96 -10.40 -4.85 1.99
N ILE A 97 -9.46 -5.78 1.99
CA ILE A 97 -8.69 -6.20 0.81
C ILE A 97 -9.26 -7.52 0.29
N PRO A 98 -9.53 -7.66 -1.03
CA PRO A 98 -10.17 -8.86 -1.54
C PRO A 98 -9.22 -10.08 -1.60
N ASP A 99 -7.98 -9.89 -2.05
CA ASP A 99 -7.00 -10.95 -2.26
C ASP A 99 -5.56 -10.39 -2.34
N THR A 100 -4.57 -11.29 -2.37
CA THR A 100 -3.14 -10.93 -2.45
C THR A 100 -2.61 -10.74 -3.87
N LYS A 101 -3.46 -10.67 -4.90
CA LYS A 101 -3.02 -10.56 -6.31
C LYS A 101 -2.25 -9.28 -6.59
N LYS A 102 -2.69 -8.17 -5.99
CA LYS A 102 -2.17 -6.81 -6.27
C LYS A 102 -1.03 -6.39 -5.36
N LEU A 103 -0.43 -7.34 -4.62
CA LEU A 103 0.73 -7.03 -3.80
C LEU A 103 1.91 -6.56 -4.68
N PRO A 104 2.70 -5.58 -4.20
CA PRO A 104 2.65 -4.98 -2.87
C PRO A 104 1.69 -3.79 -2.72
N LEU A 105 1.13 -3.64 -1.51
CA LEU A 105 0.16 -2.60 -1.15
C LEU A 105 0.63 -1.81 0.08
N LEU A 106 0.43 -0.49 0.07
CA LEU A 106 0.39 0.34 1.27
C LEU A 106 -1.07 0.53 1.67
N VAL A 107 -1.44 0.04 2.84
CA VAL A 107 -2.76 0.18 3.42
C VAL A 107 -2.70 1.25 4.50
N ILE A 108 -3.52 2.28 4.41
CA ILE A 108 -3.66 3.28 5.46
C ILE A 108 -4.90 2.90 6.25
N CYS A 109 -4.77 2.81 7.57
CA CYS A 109 -5.84 2.39 8.47
C CYS A 109 -6.07 3.43 9.56
N THR A 110 -7.31 3.57 9.97
CA THR A 110 -7.69 4.33 11.16
C THR A 110 -8.82 3.62 11.91
N GLU A 111 -8.83 3.75 13.23
CA GLU A 111 -9.97 3.29 14.04
C GLU A 111 -10.99 4.43 14.21
N VAL A 112 -12.23 4.14 13.84
CA VAL A 112 -13.40 5.01 14.04
C VAL A 112 -14.52 4.17 14.65
N ASN A 113 -14.98 4.53 15.84
CA ASN A 113 -16.12 3.87 16.52
C ASN A 113 -16.00 2.33 16.60
N LYS A 114 -14.82 1.79 16.94
CA LYS A 114 -14.52 0.33 17.01
C LYS A 114 -14.57 -0.40 15.66
N THR A 115 -14.55 0.35 14.56
CA THR A 115 -14.41 -0.19 13.21
C THR A 115 -13.17 0.40 12.55
N TYR A 116 -12.53 -0.37 11.68
CA TYR A 116 -11.39 0.12 10.91
C TYR A 116 -11.86 0.67 9.57
N LEU A 117 -11.46 1.91 9.28
CA LEU A 117 -11.49 2.44 7.93
C LEU A 117 -10.12 2.21 7.31
N SER A 118 -10.10 1.69 6.09
CA SER A 118 -8.88 1.40 5.37
C SER A 118 -8.95 1.85 3.92
N CYS A 119 -7.81 2.25 3.37
CA CYS A 119 -7.63 2.45 1.93
C CYS A 119 -6.29 1.87 1.50
N ALA A 120 -6.27 1.16 0.38
CA ALA A 120 -5.10 0.42 -0.09
C ALA A 120 -4.59 0.97 -1.42
N TYR A 121 -3.27 1.17 -1.50
CA TYR A 121 -2.58 1.71 -2.65
C TYR A 121 -1.50 0.76 -3.14
N GLU A 122 -1.50 0.46 -4.44
CA GLU A 122 -0.48 -0.36 -5.06
C GLU A 122 0.86 0.37 -5.13
N ILE A 123 1.91 -0.30 -4.66
CA ILE A 123 3.28 0.20 -4.75
C ILE A 123 3.91 -0.31 -6.03
N LYS A 124 4.07 0.60 -7.00
CA LYS A 124 4.68 0.31 -8.28
C LYS A 124 6.15 0.74 -8.26
N GLY A 125 7.03 -0.07 -8.84
CA GLY A 125 8.44 0.26 -9.01
C GLY A 125 9.23 -0.90 -9.60
N ASP A 126 10.14 -0.56 -10.50
CA ASP A 126 11.03 -1.47 -11.23
C ASP A 126 12.49 -1.43 -10.72
N SER A 127 12.73 -0.64 -9.68
CA SER A 127 14.03 -0.44 -9.06
C SER A 127 13.89 -0.09 -7.58
N ILE A 128 14.95 -0.33 -6.81
CA ILE A 128 15.04 0.03 -5.38
C ILE A 128 14.70 1.51 -5.19
N ASN A 129 15.32 2.37 -6.00
CA ASN A 129 15.12 3.81 -5.93
C ASN A 129 13.68 4.20 -6.26
N SER A 130 13.06 3.59 -7.28
CA SER A 130 11.66 3.87 -7.61
C SER A 130 10.71 3.48 -6.48
N VAL A 131 10.93 2.31 -5.88
CA VAL A 131 10.11 1.82 -4.76
C VAL A 131 10.28 2.72 -3.53
N PHE A 132 11.54 3.02 -3.16
CA PHE A 132 11.84 3.91 -2.04
C PHE A 132 11.23 5.31 -2.25
N ASN A 133 11.40 5.89 -3.43
CA ASN A 133 10.83 7.20 -3.75
C ASN A 133 9.30 7.19 -3.70
N SER A 134 8.65 6.09 -4.08
CA SER A 134 7.19 5.95 -3.99
C SER A 134 6.73 5.91 -2.54
N LEU A 135 7.37 5.10 -1.70
CA LEU A 135 7.11 5.05 -0.26
C LEU A 135 7.38 6.41 0.41
N ASN A 136 8.48 7.06 0.05
CA ASN A 136 8.84 8.35 0.60
C ASN A 136 7.82 9.44 0.25
N LYS A 137 7.30 9.44 -0.98
CA LYS A 137 6.20 10.33 -1.38
C LYS A 137 4.95 10.06 -0.56
N PHE A 138 4.62 8.80 -0.29
CA PHE A 138 3.49 8.46 0.57
C PHE A 138 3.69 8.99 1.99
N CYS A 139 4.86 8.78 2.61
CA CYS A 139 5.19 9.35 3.91
C CYS A 139 5.04 10.87 3.91
N LYS A 140 5.54 11.54 2.87
CA LYS A 140 5.46 12.99 2.73
C LYS A 140 4.03 13.49 2.61
N ILE A 141 3.18 12.86 1.79
CA ILE A 141 1.76 13.24 1.66
C ILE A 141 1.07 13.16 3.02
N ILE A 142 1.35 12.11 3.80
CA ILE A 142 0.76 11.94 5.13
C ILE A 142 1.26 13.04 6.07
N ASN A 143 2.58 13.25 6.15
CA ASN A 143 3.14 14.26 7.03
C ASN A 143 2.63 15.67 6.67
N ASP A 144 2.65 16.04 5.39
CA ASP A 144 2.14 17.32 4.90
C ASP A 144 0.64 17.50 5.21
N THR A 145 -0.14 16.41 5.23
CA THR A 145 -1.58 16.45 5.58
C THR A 145 -1.78 16.61 7.09
N VAL A 146 -1.00 15.88 7.89
CA VAL A 146 -1.06 15.92 9.36
C VAL A 146 -0.59 17.26 9.90
N GLU A 147 0.45 17.87 9.32
CA GLU A 147 0.96 19.20 9.72
C GLU A 147 -0.04 20.33 9.45
N LYS A 148 -0.85 20.21 8.40
CA LYS A 148 -1.89 21.20 8.05
C LYS A 148 -3.16 21.07 8.87
N PHE A 149 -3.34 19.95 9.56
CA PHE A 149 -4.52 19.72 10.39
C PHE A 149 -4.34 20.40 11.76
N ASP A 150 -5.24 21.34 12.08
CA ASP A 150 -5.26 22.03 13.38
C ASP A 150 -5.30 21.01 14.54
N GLU A 151 -4.52 21.24 15.60
CA GLU A 151 -4.40 20.33 16.76
C GLU A 151 -5.75 20.02 17.40
N LYS A 152 -6.71 20.95 17.30
CA LYS A 152 -8.09 20.76 17.78
C LYS A 152 -8.89 19.75 16.95
N ASN A 153 -8.58 19.62 15.67
CA ASN A 153 -9.26 18.73 14.72
C ASN A 153 -8.55 17.39 14.55
N LEU A 154 -7.32 17.22 15.05
CA LEU A 154 -6.60 15.94 15.08
C LEU A 154 -7.34 14.84 15.88
N LYS A 155 -8.32 15.20 16.72
CA LYS A 155 -9.20 14.24 17.40
C LYS A 155 -10.24 13.60 16.45
N ASN A 156 -10.49 14.21 15.28
CA ASN A 156 -11.43 13.69 14.30
C ASN A 156 -10.69 12.82 13.27
N ASN A 157 -10.45 11.57 13.65
CA ASN A 157 -9.74 10.56 12.86
C ASN A 157 -10.34 10.37 11.48
N GLU A 158 -11.66 10.35 11.38
CA GLU A 158 -12.38 10.16 10.12
C GLU A 158 -12.09 11.30 9.14
N SER A 159 -12.09 12.54 9.62
CA SER A 159 -11.80 13.71 8.77
C SER A 159 -10.35 13.72 8.30
N LEU A 160 -9.40 13.38 9.17
CA LEU A 160 -7.99 13.28 8.81
C LEU A 160 -7.75 12.13 7.82
N PHE A 161 -8.34 10.96 8.06
CA PHE A 161 -8.26 9.81 7.15
C PHE A 161 -8.85 10.12 5.77
N ARG A 162 -10.00 10.80 5.73
CA ARG A 162 -10.62 11.23 4.47
C ARG A 162 -9.72 12.17 3.69
N GLU A 163 -9.07 13.12 4.37
CA GLU A 163 -8.17 14.07 3.72
C GLU A 163 -6.90 13.39 3.19
N ILE A 164 -6.31 12.50 3.98
CA ILE A 164 -5.19 11.65 3.54
C ILE A 164 -5.61 10.85 2.31
N SER A 165 -6.74 10.15 2.37
CA SER A 165 -7.23 9.32 1.27
C SER A 165 -7.43 10.13 -0.01
N LYS A 166 -8.04 11.32 0.08
CA LYS A 166 -8.19 12.23 -1.07
C LYS A 166 -6.86 12.67 -1.66
N ASN A 167 -5.88 13.03 -0.83
CA ASN A 167 -4.56 13.46 -1.30
C ASN A 167 -3.82 12.31 -2.01
N PHE A 168 -3.99 11.09 -1.53
CA PHE A 168 -3.46 9.89 -2.19
C PHE A 168 -4.17 9.60 -3.51
N GLU A 169 -5.50 9.65 -3.55
CA GLU A 169 -6.29 9.48 -4.78
C GLU A 169 -5.87 10.50 -5.84
N TYR A 170 -5.74 11.77 -5.46
CA TYR A 170 -5.24 12.82 -6.34
C TYR A 170 -3.84 12.50 -6.88
N TYR A 171 -2.93 12.07 -6.00
CA TYR A 171 -1.57 11.70 -6.40
C TYR A 171 -1.55 10.52 -7.38
N VAL A 172 -2.34 9.47 -7.13
CA VAL A 172 -2.42 8.29 -7.99
C VAL A 172 -3.03 8.66 -9.35
N ALA A 173 -4.15 9.40 -9.35
CA ALA A 173 -4.79 9.88 -10.57
C ALA A 173 -3.86 10.76 -11.40
N TRP A 174 -3.15 11.70 -10.75
CA TRP A 174 -2.18 12.57 -11.42
C TRP A 174 -1.03 11.77 -12.06
N ASN A 175 -0.53 10.74 -11.39
CA ASN A 175 0.51 9.89 -11.96
C ASN A 175 0.05 9.09 -13.17
N GLU A 176 -1.18 8.56 -13.17
CA GLU A 176 -1.72 7.85 -14.33
C GLU A 176 -2.02 8.80 -15.50
N LEU A 177 -2.54 10.01 -15.22
CA LEU A 177 -2.74 11.05 -16.24
C LEU A 177 -1.43 11.52 -16.89
N ASN A 178 -0.38 11.74 -16.09
CA ASN A 178 0.92 12.14 -16.61
C ASN A 178 1.57 11.06 -17.50
N LYS A 179 1.37 9.77 -17.18
CA LYS A 179 1.77 8.69 -18.07
C LYS A 179 1.03 8.77 -19.41
N GLY A 180 -0.29 8.99 -19.37
CA GLY A 180 -1.12 9.17 -20.56
C GLY A 180 -0.69 10.36 -21.42
N TYR A 181 -0.42 11.51 -20.80
CA TYR A 181 0.09 12.70 -21.49
C TYR A 181 1.48 12.47 -22.08
N GLY A 182 2.38 11.80 -21.36
CA GLY A 182 3.70 11.41 -21.85
C GLY A 182 3.62 10.48 -23.07
N MET A 183 2.66 9.55 -23.07
CA MET A 183 2.40 8.65 -24.19
C MET A 183 1.83 9.42 -25.40
N PHE A 184 0.87 10.31 -25.17
CA PHE A 184 0.30 11.17 -26.22
C PHE A 184 1.36 12.07 -26.86
N LYS A 185 2.26 12.66 -26.06
CA LYS A 185 3.39 13.47 -26.56
C LYS A 185 4.33 12.64 -27.44
N LYS A 186 4.64 11.41 -27.05
CA LYS A 186 5.48 10.47 -27.84
C LYS A 186 4.81 10.08 -29.17
N ILE A 187 3.52 9.76 -29.14
CA ILE A 187 2.75 9.45 -30.35
C ILE A 187 2.73 10.66 -31.28
N ARG A 188 2.44 11.85 -30.75
CA ARG A 188 2.43 13.09 -31.53
C ARG A 188 3.81 13.44 -32.12
N SER A 189 4.91 13.16 -31.42
CA SER A 189 6.25 13.34 -32.00
C SER A 189 6.56 12.32 -33.10
N PHE A 190 6.07 11.09 -32.97
CA PHE A 190 6.24 10.04 -33.98
C PHE A 190 5.49 10.37 -35.27
N PHE A 191 4.24 10.84 -35.17
CA PHE A 191 3.44 11.30 -36.31
C PHE A 191 3.92 12.62 -36.93
N LYS A 192 4.85 13.35 -36.30
CA LYS A 192 5.49 14.54 -36.89
C LYS A 192 6.80 14.22 -37.64
N LEU A 193 7.27 12.97 -37.57
CA LEU A 193 8.49 12.49 -38.22
C LEU A 193 8.21 11.68 -39.50
N PHE A 194 6.93 11.49 -39.85
CA PHE A 194 6.44 11.01 -41.14
C PHE A 194 5.78 12.17 -41.89
#